data_AF-D2I056-F1
#
_entry.id   AF-D2I056-F1
#
_cell.length_a   1.000
_cell.length_b   1.000
_cell.length_c   1.000
_cell.angle_alpha   90.00
_cell.angle_beta   90.00
_cell.angle_gamma   90.00
#
_symmetry.space_group_name_H-M   'P 1'
#
loop_
_entity.id
_entity.type
_entity.pdbx_description
1 polymer ?
#
loop_
_entity_poly.entity_id
_entity_poly.type
_entity_poly.pdbx_seq_one_letter_code
_entity_poly.pdbx_strand_id
1 'polypeptide(L)'
;MEMSTCEEPRNPNGPSPIATASGQSEYGFAEKVVEGITVSVNSIVIRIGAKAFNASFELSQLRIYSVNANWEHGDLRFTRIQDPQRGEVLTFKEINWQMIRIEADATQSSHLEIMCAPVRLITNQSKIRVTLKRRLKDCNVIATKLVLILDDLLWVLTDSQLKAMVQYAKSLSEAIEKSTEQRKSMAPEPTQSSTVAPSTHQVKTPQTSNAPDLNDAIVKLFNDFDVKETSHHLVISHLDLHICDDIHAKEKESNRRITGGAMQLSFTQLTIDYYPYHKAGRLKALVGDRCSLEKDSLGK
;
A
#
# COMPACT_ATOMS: atom_id res chain seq x y z
N MET A 1 -13.11 2.02 17.96
CA MET A 1 -12.59 3.40 18.03
C MET A 1 -13.35 4.20 17.00
N GLU A 2 -14.00 5.30 17.40
CA GLU A 2 -14.78 6.14 16.50
C GLU A 2 -13.93 7.35 16.10
N MET A 3 -13.79 7.61 14.80
CA MET A 3 -12.91 8.64 14.25
C MET A 3 -13.67 9.41 13.17
N SER A 4 -13.78 10.73 13.33
CA SER A 4 -14.35 11.65 12.35
C SER A 4 -13.26 12.36 11.55
N THR A 5 -13.52 12.60 10.26
CA THR A 5 -12.64 13.41 9.40
C THR A 5 -12.94 14.89 9.61
N CYS A 6 -11.90 15.73 9.65
CA CYS A 6 -12.02 17.19 9.72
C CYS A 6 -11.79 17.79 8.32
N GLU A 7 -12.51 18.87 7.96
CA GLU A 7 -12.28 19.59 6.69
C GLU A 7 -10.91 20.27 6.67
N GLU A 8 -10.45 20.76 7.83
CA GLU A 8 -9.10 21.22 8.04
C GLU A 8 -8.26 20.13 8.71
N PRO A 9 -7.10 19.77 8.15
CA PRO A 9 -6.24 18.77 8.76
C PRO A 9 -5.69 19.30 10.09
N ARG A 10 -5.85 18.51 11.16
CA ARG A 10 -5.42 18.92 12.51
C ARG A 10 -3.93 19.30 12.49
N ASN A 11 -3.60 20.36 13.22
CA ASN A 11 -2.20 20.66 13.52
C ASN A 11 -1.52 19.39 14.07
N PRO A 12 -0.28 19.09 13.66
CA PRO A 12 0.43 17.92 14.14
C PRO A 12 0.43 17.96 15.68
N ASN A 13 0.05 16.83 16.29
CA ASN A 13 0.29 16.64 17.70
C ASN A 13 1.78 16.94 17.94
N GLY A 14 2.09 17.71 18.99
CA GLY A 14 3.47 17.98 19.39
C GLY A 14 4.32 16.70 19.40
N PRO A 15 5.66 16.80 19.31
CA PRO A 15 6.54 15.67 19.04
C PRO A 15 6.14 14.47 19.90
N SER A 16 5.72 13.40 19.24
CA SER A 16 5.32 12.18 19.94
C SER A 16 6.53 11.69 20.74
N PRO A 17 6.38 11.34 22.03
CA PRO A 17 7.51 10.89 22.86
C PRO A 17 8.20 9.63 22.33
N ILE A 18 7.56 8.90 21.40
CA ILE A 18 8.13 7.75 20.69
C ILE A 18 9.09 8.19 19.56
N ALA A 19 8.92 9.38 18.98
CA ALA A 19 9.76 9.88 17.89
C ALA A 19 11.15 10.34 18.35
N THR A 20 11.34 10.59 19.65
CA THR A 20 12.63 10.99 20.21
C THR A 20 13.61 9.84 20.41
N ALA A 21 13.20 8.58 20.24
CA ALA A 21 14.11 7.42 20.33
C ALA A 21 14.56 6.89 18.96
N SER A 22 13.79 7.10 17.90
CA SER A 22 13.99 6.43 16.60
C SER A 22 14.96 7.12 15.64
N GLY A 23 15.68 8.15 16.09
CA GLY A 23 16.51 9.00 15.21
C GLY A 23 18.02 8.91 15.42
N GLN A 24 18.51 8.15 16.41
CA GLN A 24 19.94 8.18 16.79
C GLN A 24 20.51 6.85 17.27
N SER A 25 19.80 5.72 17.15
CA SER A 25 20.34 4.40 17.48
C SER A 25 20.82 3.65 16.24
N GLU A 26 22.03 3.11 16.34
CA GLU A 26 22.52 2.08 15.43
C GLU A 26 21.61 0.86 15.50
N TYR A 27 21.45 0.16 14.37
CA TYR A 27 20.67 -1.05 14.26
C TYR A 27 21.12 -2.09 15.29
N GLY A 28 20.31 -2.27 16.33
CA GLY A 28 20.70 -2.97 17.54
C GLY A 28 19.69 -4.05 17.94
N PHE A 29 19.68 -4.33 19.23
CA PHE A 29 18.79 -5.34 19.80
C PHE A 29 17.32 -4.93 19.72
N ALA A 30 17.01 -3.67 20.00
CA ALA A 30 15.63 -3.17 20.00
C ALA A 30 14.97 -3.32 18.62
N GLU A 31 15.70 -2.98 17.56
CA GLU A 31 15.25 -3.10 16.17
C GLU A 31 15.03 -4.57 15.80
N LYS A 32 15.96 -5.45 16.18
CA LYS A 32 15.80 -6.90 15.98
C LYS A 32 14.58 -7.46 16.71
N VAL A 33 14.27 -6.95 17.92
CA VAL A 33 13.08 -7.33 18.68
C VAL A 33 11.82 -6.88 17.96
N VAL A 34 11.73 -5.59 17.58
CA VAL A 34 10.57 -5.05 16.83
C VAL A 34 10.35 -5.81 15.53
N GLU A 35 11.43 -6.13 14.83
CA GLU A 35 11.40 -6.96 13.63
C GLU A 35 11.01 -8.40 13.91
N GLY A 36 11.19 -8.92 15.13
CA GLY A 36 10.73 -10.24 15.53
C GLY A 36 9.24 -10.30 15.93
N ILE A 37 8.60 -9.14 16.17
CA ILE A 37 7.22 -9.11 16.65
C ILE A 37 6.26 -9.66 15.59
N THR A 38 5.36 -10.52 16.07
CA THR A 38 4.17 -10.97 15.36
C THR A 38 2.94 -10.32 15.98
N VAL A 39 2.05 -9.79 15.15
CA VAL A 39 0.79 -9.17 15.57
C VAL A 39 -0.37 -9.97 14.98
N SER A 40 -1.38 -10.25 15.79
CA SER A 40 -2.61 -10.90 15.35
C SER A 40 -3.82 -10.14 15.88
N VAL A 41 -4.74 -9.80 14.98
CA VAL A 41 -5.96 -9.03 15.30
C VAL A 41 -7.15 -9.73 14.66
N ASN A 42 -8.11 -10.14 15.48
CA ASN A 42 -9.26 -10.91 15.01
C ASN A 42 -10.21 -10.07 14.14
N SER A 43 -10.45 -8.82 14.54
CA SER A 43 -11.36 -7.93 13.84
C SER A 43 -10.96 -6.48 14.05
N ILE A 44 -10.91 -5.73 12.96
CA ILE A 44 -10.78 -4.28 12.94
C ILE A 44 -12.02 -3.75 12.21
N VAL A 45 -12.72 -2.81 12.84
CA VAL A 45 -13.84 -2.10 12.24
C VAL A 45 -13.59 -0.61 12.42
N ILE A 46 -13.50 0.10 11.30
CA ILE A 46 -13.33 1.55 11.23
C ILE A 46 -14.56 2.10 10.54
N ARG A 47 -15.21 3.08 11.16
CA ARG A 47 -16.32 3.84 10.57
C ARG A 47 -15.85 5.27 10.42
N ILE A 48 -16.00 5.79 9.20
CA ILE A 48 -15.59 7.14 8.80
C ILE A 48 -16.87 7.89 8.44
N GLY A 49 -17.17 8.94 9.20
CA GLY A 49 -18.22 9.88 8.84
C GLY A 49 -17.61 11.17 8.32
N ALA A 50 -17.96 11.56 7.09
CA ALA A 50 -17.61 12.83 6.48
C ALA A 50 -18.88 13.52 5.96
N LYS A 51 -18.81 14.83 5.72
CA LYS A 51 -19.96 15.61 5.22
C LYS A 51 -20.47 15.09 3.86
N ALA A 52 -19.55 14.66 3.00
CA ALA A 52 -19.84 14.22 1.63
C ALA A 52 -20.04 12.70 1.50
N PHE A 53 -19.57 11.91 2.46
CA PHE A 53 -19.69 10.45 2.42
C PHE A 53 -19.56 9.81 3.80
N ASN A 54 -20.20 8.66 3.98
CA ASN A 54 -19.92 7.72 5.04
C ASN A 54 -19.13 6.55 4.46
N ALA A 55 -18.10 6.08 5.15
CA ALA A 55 -17.38 4.88 4.77
C ALA A 55 -17.18 3.93 5.95
N SER A 56 -17.11 2.64 5.68
CA SER A 56 -16.72 1.63 6.66
C SER A 56 -15.65 0.72 6.09
N PHE A 57 -14.69 0.39 6.93
CA PHE A 57 -13.61 -0.55 6.64
C PHE A 57 -13.65 -1.63 7.70
N GLU A 58 -13.87 -2.87 7.28
CA GLU A 58 -13.82 -4.05 8.14
C GLU A 58 -12.69 -4.96 7.65
N LEU A 59 -11.91 -5.47 8.59
CA LEU A 59 -10.80 -6.39 8.33
C LEU A 59 -10.86 -7.50 9.38
N SER A 60 -10.80 -8.76 8.93
CA SER A 60 -10.84 -9.91 9.84
C SER A 60 -9.59 -10.79 9.73
N GLN A 61 -9.22 -11.39 10.86
CA GLN A 61 -8.10 -12.33 10.99
C GLN A 61 -6.78 -11.77 10.44
N LEU A 62 -6.48 -10.50 10.75
CA LEU A 62 -5.23 -9.87 10.38
C LEU A 62 -4.07 -10.54 11.12
N ARG A 63 -3.04 -10.96 10.41
CA ARG A 63 -1.77 -11.40 10.99
C ARG A 63 -0.61 -10.72 10.28
N ILE A 64 0.36 -10.29 11.06
CA ILE A 64 1.59 -9.64 10.60
C ILE A 64 2.75 -10.40 11.24
N TYR A 65 3.66 -10.95 10.45
CA TYR A 65 4.80 -11.73 10.95
C TYR A 65 6.02 -11.61 10.03
N SER A 66 7.16 -12.07 10.54
CA SER A 66 8.43 -12.08 9.80
C SER A 66 8.60 -13.39 9.05
N VAL A 67 9.16 -13.29 7.85
CA VAL A 67 9.45 -14.43 6.97
C VAL A 67 10.86 -14.33 6.45
N ASN A 68 11.40 -15.42 5.90
CA ASN A 68 12.68 -15.38 5.19
C ASN A 68 12.52 -14.74 3.79
N ALA A 69 13.64 -14.61 3.07
CA ALA A 69 13.65 -14.04 1.71
C ALA A 69 12.83 -14.84 0.68
N ASN A 70 12.54 -16.11 0.98
CA ASN A 70 11.69 -17.00 0.18
C ASN A 70 10.20 -16.95 0.59
N TRP A 71 9.84 -16.08 1.53
CA TRP A 71 8.48 -15.94 2.08
C TRP A 71 7.99 -17.15 2.88
N GLU A 72 8.91 -17.83 3.55
CA GLU A 72 8.61 -18.97 4.42
C GLU A 72 8.82 -18.61 5.88
N HIS A 73 8.08 -19.30 6.74
CA HIS A 73 8.23 -19.21 8.19
C HIS A 73 9.51 -19.91 8.63
N GLY A 74 10.19 -19.35 9.62
CA GLY A 74 11.41 -19.95 10.15
C GLY A 74 12.02 -19.16 11.29
N ASP A 75 13.28 -19.47 11.59
CA ASP A 75 14.05 -18.77 12.62
C ASP A 75 14.23 -17.29 12.23
N LEU A 76 13.96 -16.40 13.19
CA LEU A 76 14.10 -14.94 13.06
C LEU A 76 15.50 -14.49 12.62
N ARG A 77 16.53 -15.31 12.78
CA ARG A 77 17.88 -15.04 12.25
C ARG A 77 17.90 -14.98 10.72
N PHE A 78 17.05 -15.74 10.05
CA PHE A 78 16.96 -15.81 8.58
C PHE A 78 15.88 -14.90 7.99
N THR A 79 15.16 -14.13 8.82
CA THR A 79 14.18 -13.13 8.35
C THR A 79 14.81 -11.78 8.03
N ARG A 80 16.14 -11.71 8.05
CA ARG A 80 16.93 -10.52 7.72
C ARG A 80 18.20 -10.91 6.97
N ILE A 81 18.62 -10.07 6.03
CA ILE A 81 19.90 -10.22 5.32
C ILE A 81 20.67 -8.92 5.54
N GLN A 82 21.87 -9.01 6.13
CA GLN A 82 22.72 -7.85 6.40
C GLN A 82 23.89 -7.86 5.44
N ASP A 83 24.21 -6.69 4.90
CA ASP A 83 25.48 -6.42 4.23
C ASP A 83 26.26 -5.40 5.06
N PRO A 84 27.19 -5.85 5.92
CA PRO A 84 28.00 -4.96 6.75
C PRO A 84 28.90 -4.03 5.95
N GLN A 85 29.30 -4.40 4.72
CA GLN A 85 30.16 -3.56 3.88
C GLN A 85 29.38 -2.37 3.32
N ARG A 86 28.12 -2.58 2.92
CA ARG A 86 27.21 -1.50 2.52
C ARG A 86 26.63 -0.74 3.70
N GLY A 87 26.62 -1.36 4.89
CA GLY A 87 25.94 -0.81 6.05
C GLY A 87 24.42 -0.88 5.89
N GLU A 88 23.90 -1.95 5.28
CA GLU A 88 22.49 -2.09 4.92
C GLU A 88 21.89 -3.40 5.44
N VAL A 89 20.58 -3.40 5.66
CA VAL A 89 19.80 -4.58 6.06
C VAL A 89 18.50 -4.67 5.29
N LEU A 90 18.19 -5.87 4.82
CA LEU A 90 16.91 -6.25 4.25
C LEU A 90 16.11 -7.03 5.28
N THR A 91 14.82 -6.74 5.37
CA THR A 91 13.88 -7.46 6.24
C THR A 91 12.60 -7.77 5.47
N PHE A 92 11.95 -8.88 5.84
CA PHE A 92 10.78 -9.40 5.13
C PHE A 92 9.62 -9.62 6.11
N LYS A 93 8.47 -9.01 5.81
CA LYS A 93 7.24 -9.14 6.58
C LYS A 93 6.11 -9.57 5.66
N GLU A 94 5.30 -10.51 6.12
CA GLU A 94 4.05 -10.87 5.46
C GLU A 94 2.88 -10.45 6.35
N ILE A 95 1.92 -9.78 5.73
CA ILE A 95 0.67 -9.33 6.32
C ILE A 95 -0.44 -10.11 5.61
N ASN A 96 -1.20 -10.94 6.30
CA ASN A 96 -2.33 -11.64 5.70
C ASN A 96 -3.63 -11.39 6.47
N TRP A 97 -4.75 -11.55 5.79
CA TRP A 97 -6.07 -11.42 6.39
C TRP A 97 -7.07 -12.36 5.71
N GLN A 98 -8.14 -12.68 6.41
CA GLN A 98 -9.20 -13.53 5.87
C GLN A 98 -10.15 -12.74 4.96
N MET A 99 -10.49 -11.51 5.36
CA MET A 99 -11.49 -10.70 4.68
C MET A 99 -11.21 -9.21 4.89
N ILE A 100 -11.31 -8.43 3.82
CA ILE A 100 -11.48 -6.97 3.84
C ILE A 100 -12.84 -6.65 3.24
N ARG A 101 -13.57 -5.75 3.90
CA ARG A 101 -14.77 -5.11 3.37
C ARG A 101 -14.59 -3.60 3.44
N ILE A 102 -14.74 -2.93 2.31
CA ILE A 102 -14.82 -1.47 2.23
C ILE A 102 -16.20 -1.13 1.71
N GLU A 103 -16.90 -0.25 2.39
CA GLU A 103 -18.20 0.27 1.97
C GLU A 103 -18.17 1.79 2.02
N ALA A 104 -18.67 2.45 0.98
CA ALA A 104 -18.76 3.91 0.91
C ALA A 104 -20.11 4.35 0.37
N ASP A 105 -20.75 5.30 1.04
CA ASP A 105 -22.07 5.86 0.76
C ASP A 105 -21.98 7.39 0.67
N ALA A 106 -22.67 8.01 -0.28
CA ALA A 106 -22.61 9.45 -0.50
C ALA A 106 -23.70 10.12 0.35
N THR A 107 -23.29 10.85 1.37
CA THR A 107 -24.23 11.64 2.17
C THR A 107 -24.32 13.04 1.60
N GLN A 108 -25.47 13.36 1.02
CA GLN A 108 -25.90 14.69 0.56
C GLN A 108 -25.23 15.24 -0.72
N SER A 109 -26.02 15.26 -1.80
CA SER A 109 -26.08 16.46 -2.63
C SER A 109 -27.48 17.05 -2.50
N SER A 110 -27.58 18.24 -1.91
CA SER A 110 -28.83 18.98 -1.68
C SER A 110 -29.43 19.59 -2.97
N HIS A 111 -29.08 19.07 -4.15
CA HIS A 111 -29.66 19.55 -5.41
C HIS A 111 -29.92 18.46 -6.47
N LEU A 112 -29.58 17.19 -6.20
CA LEU A 112 -29.92 16.06 -7.07
C LEU A 112 -30.19 14.85 -6.18
N GLU A 113 -31.43 14.36 -6.18
CA GLU A 113 -31.83 13.08 -5.60
C GLU A 113 -31.18 11.90 -6.34
N ILE A 114 -29.86 11.80 -6.29
CA ILE A 114 -29.15 10.58 -6.66
C ILE A 114 -28.69 9.98 -5.34
N MET A 115 -29.61 9.23 -4.72
CA MET A 115 -29.27 8.21 -3.75
C MET A 115 -28.38 7.20 -4.48
N CYS A 116 -27.07 7.38 -4.43
CA CYS A 116 -26.17 6.40 -5.04
C CYS A 116 -26.08 5.20 -4.09
N ALA A 117 -26.40 4.01 -4.58
CA ALA A 117 -26.27 2.80 -3.78
C ALA A 117 -24.81 2.68 -3.28
N PRO A 118 -24.59 2.29 -2.01
CA PRO A 118 -23.26 2.25 -1.44
C PRO A 118 -22.33 1.35 -2.26
N VAL A 119 -21.13 1.84 -2.55
CA VAL A 119 -20.10 1.07 -3.26
C VAL A 119 -19.47 0.13 -2.24
N ARG A 120 -19.43 -1.16 -2.56
CA ARG A 120 -18.82 -2.19 -1.70
C ARG A 120 -17.69 -2.88 -2.44
N LEU A 121 -16.55 -3.00 -1.77
CA LEU A 121 -15.41 -3.80 -2.20
C LEU A 121 -15.17 -4.87 -1.15
N ILE A 122 -15.07 -6.12 -1.58
CA ILE A 122 -14.83 -7.27 -0.72
C ILE A 122 -13.64 -8.03 -1.29
N THR A 123 -12.62 -8.28 -0.47
CA THR A 123 -11.50 -9.14 -0.84
C THR A 123 -11.31 -10.22 0.21
N ASN A 124 -11.12 -11.46 -0.24
CA ASN A 124 -10.91 -12.60 0.64
C ASN A 124 -9.45 -13.06 0.56
N GLN A 125 -8.97 -13.64 1.66
CA GLN A 125 -7.72 -14.40 1.76
C GLN A 125 -6.55 -13.74 1.01
N SER A 126 -6.28 -12.50 1.35
CA SER A 126 -5.27 -11.72 0.65
C SER A 126 -4.07 -11.45 1.55
N LYS A 127 -2.96 -11.07 0.93
CA LYS A 127 -1.72 -10.80 1.65
C LYS A 127 -0.92 -9.68 1.04
N ILE A 128 -0.18 -8.98 1.88
CA ILE A 128 0.84 -8.01 1.49
C ILE A 128 2.19 -8.56 1.92
N ARG A 129 3.12 -8.53 0.99
CA ARG A 129 4.52 -8.85 1.19
C ARG A 129 5.31 -7.56 1.21
N VAL A 130 6.05 -7.34 2.30
CA VAL A 130 6.86 -6.14 2.53
C VAL A 130 8.32 -6.55 2.58
N THR A 131 9.13 -6.02 1.68
CA THR A 131 10.59 -6.04 1.81
C THR A 131 11.06 -4.63 2.13
N LEU A 132 11.79 -4.48 3.22
CA LEU A 132 12.26 -3.18 3.69
C LEU A 132 13.78 -3.16 3.71
N LYS A 133 14.35 -2.19 2.99
CA LYS A 133 15.78 -1.91 2.96
C LYS A 133 16.08 -0.72 3.87
N ARG A 134 16.92 -0.92 4.89
CA ARG A 134 17.34 0.10 5.84
C ARG A 134 18.85 0.24 5.92
N ARG A 135 19.31 1.42 6.31
CA ARG A 135 20.71 1.65 6.69
C ARG A 135 20.94 1.20 8.13
N LEU A 136 22.05 0.51 8.40
CA LEU A 136 22.40 0.01 9.74
C LEU A 136 22.77 1.15 10.71
N LYS A 137 23.35 2.25 10.23
CA LYS A 137 23.85 3.34 11.07
C LYS A 137 22.74 4.09 11.83
N ASP A 138 21.62 4.32 11.17
CA ASP A 138 20.55 5.22 11.63
C ASP A 138 19.15 4.62 11.44
N CYS A 139 19.06 3.37 10.98
CA CYS A 139 17.82 2.65 10.68
C CYS A 139 16.90 3.35 9.65
N ASN A 140 17.41 4.34 8.92
CA ASN A 140 16.64 5.06 7.91
C ASN A 140 16.24 4.12 6.77
N VAL A 141 15.00 4.23 6.33
CA VAL A 141 14.47 3.46 5.20
C VAL A 141 15.08 4.01 3.91
N ILE A 142 15.79 3.14 3.20
CA ILE A 142 16.41 3.45 1.90
C ILE A 142 15.41 3.15 0.79
N ALA A 143 14.76 1.98 0.84
CA ALA A 143 13.77 1.56 -0.15
C ALA A 143 12.77 0.57 0.45
N THR A 144 11.57 0.53 -0.12
CA THR A 144 10.53 -0.43 0.27
C THR A 144 9.94 -1.09 -0.97
N LYS A 145 9.81 -2.41 -0.97
CA LYS A 145 9.02 -3.14 -1.97
C LYS A 145 7.75 -3.67 -1.30
N LEU A 146 6.61 -3.23 -1.80
CA LEU A 146 5.29 -3.70 -1.36
C LEU A 146 4.65 -4.52 -2.48
N VAL A 147 4.19 -5.73 -2.17
CA VAL A 147 3.45 -6.58 -3.11
C VAL A 147 2.13 -6.99 -2.48
N LEU A 148 1.03 -6.42 -2.96
CA LEU A 148 -0.33 -6.83 -2.63
C LEU A 148 -0.74 -7.96 -3.55
N ILE A 149 -1.17 -9.08 -2.96
CA ILE A 149 -1.60 -10.28 -3.67
C ILE A 149 -3.06 -10.54 -3.30
N LEU A 150 -3.92 -10.55 -4.31
CA LEU A 150 -5.34 -10.89 -4.23
C LEU A 150 -5.56 -12.15 -5.08
N ASP A 151 -6.20 -13.17 -4.53
CA ASP A 151 -6.53 -14.38 -5.31
C ASP A 151 -7.73 -14.08 -6.21
N ASP A 152 -8.92 -13.99 -5.62
CA ASP A 152 -10.15 -13.68 -6.35
C ASP A 152 -10.70 -12.32 -5.93
N LEU A 153 -10.91 -11.44 -6.92
CA LEU A 153 -11.58 -10.16 -6.76
C LEU A 153 -12.81 -10.11 -7.65
N LEU A 154 -14.00 -10.26 -7.06
CA LEU A 154 -15.27 -10.02 -7.73
C LEU A 154 -15.77 -8.64 -7.35
N TRP A 155 -16.11 -7.83 -8.35
CA TRP A 155 -16.71 -6.54 -8.13
C TRP A 155 -17.92 -6.33 -9.01
N VAL A 156 -19.08 -6.20 -8.38
CA VAL A 156 -20.36 -5.91 -9.04
C VAL A 156 -20.72 -4.46 -8.77
N LEU A 157 -20.90 -3.68 -9.82
CA LEU A 157 -21.24 -2.26 -9.74
C LEU A 157 -22.25 -1.87 -10.82
N THR A 158 -23.07 -0.87 -10.51
CA THR A 158 -23.92 -0.21 -11.50
C THR A 158 -23.26 1.03 -12.12
N ASP A 159 -23.82 1.58 -13.20
CA ASP A 159 -23.34 2.83 -13.81
C ASP A 159 -23.31 4.00 -12.79
N SER A 160 -24.37 4.16 -11.98
CA SER A 160 -24.35 5.17 -10.91
C SER A 160 -23.25 4.93 -9.87
N GLN A 161 -23.01 3.68 -9.48
CA GLN A 161 -21.93 3.33 -8.54
C GLN A 161 -20.55 3.61 -9.13
N LEU A 162 -20.32 3.28 -10.41
CA LEU A 162 -19.06 3.61 -11.11
C LEU A 162 -18.83 5.13 -11.19
N LYS A 163 -19.89 5.91 -11.43
CA LYS A 163 -19.81 7.37 -11.41
C LYS A 163 -19.47 7.90 -10.02
N ALA A 164 -20.13 7.40 -8.97
CA ALA A 164 -19.85 7.80 -7.60
C ALA A 164 -18.41 7.46 -7.20
N MET A 165 -17.91 6.29 -7.59
CA MET A 165 -16.52 5.89 -7.42
C MET A 165 -15.52 6.90 -7.99
N VAL A 166 -15.73 7.37 -9.21
CA VAL A 166 -14.87 8.39 -9.82
C VAL A 166 -14.91 9.69 -9.02
N GLN A 167 -16.08 10.08 -8.51
CA GLN A 167 -16.21 11.27 -7.65
C GLN A 167 -15.53 11.08 -6.30
N TYR A 168 -15.64 9.91 -5.67
CA TYR A 168 -14.92 9.59 -4.44
C TYR A 168 -13.41 9.62 -4.63
N ALA A 169 -12.91 9.05 -5.73
CA ALA A 169 -11.48 9.08 -6.05
C ALA A 169 -10.95 10.52 -6.16
N LYS A 170 -11.72 11.42 -6.78
CA LYS A 170 -11.38 12.85 -6.86
C LYS A 170 -11.36 13.52 -5.49
N SER A 171 -12.45 13.38 -4.71
CA SER A 171 -12.55 13.97 -3.38
C SER A 171 -11.44 13.46 -2.44
N LEU A 172 -11.11 12.17 -2.51
CA LEU A 172 -10.02 11.57 -1.75
C LEU A 172 -8.66 12.11 -2.21
N SER A 173 -8.44 12.24 -3.53
CA SER A 173 -7.20 12.81 -4.07
C SER A 173 -6.98 14.25 -3.58
N GLU A 174 -8.01 15.08 -3.61
CA GLU A 174 -7.95 16.47 -3.10
C GLU A 174 -7.64 16.51 -1.61
N ALA A 175 -8.23 15.62 -0.80
CA ALA A 175 -7.94 15.53 0.63
C ALA A 175 -6.50 15.07 0.90
N ILE A 176 -5.98 14.11 0.11
CA ILE A 176 -4.59 13.65 0.19
C ILE A 176 -3.62 14.76 -0.23
N GLU A 177 -3.92 15.51 -1.28
CA GLU A 177 -3.10 16.62 -1.76
C GLU A 177 -3.02 17.72 -0.70
N LYS A 178 -4.15 18.17 -0.15
CA LYS A 178 -4.18 19.14 0.96
C LYS A 178 -3.37 18.66 2.18
N SER A 179 -3.46 17.37 2.52
CA SER A 179 -2.65 16.80 3.61
C SER A 179 -1.15 16.80 3.28
N THR A 180 -0.79 16.53 2.02
CA THR A 180 0.60 16.50 1.57
C THR A 180 1.20 17.92 1.52
N GLU A 181 0.44 18.89 1.03
CA GLU A 181 0.81 20.31 1.03
C GLU A 181 1.04 20.84 2.44
N GLN A 182 0.17 20.50 3.38
CA GLN A 182 0.35 20.86 4.80
C GLN A 182 1.61 20.22 5.39
N ARG A 183 1.91 18.95 5.09
CA ARG A 183 3.17 18.32 5.53
C ARG A 183 4.39 19.03 4.94
N LYS A 184 4.29 19.48 3.69
CA LYS A 184 5.38 20.19 3.00
C LYS A 184 5.58 21.61 3.53
N SER A 185 4.51 22.33 3.88
CA SER A 185 4.58 23.67 4.45
C SER A 185 5.05 23.69 5.91
N MET A 186 4.93 22.57 6.63
CA MET A 186 5.39 22.41 8.02
C MET A 186 6.72 21.65 8.15
N ALA A 187 7.36 21.28 7.03
CA ALA A 187 8.71 20.70 7.07
C ALA A 187 9.71 21.80 7.46
N PRO A 188 10.55 21.60 8.49
CA PRO A 188 11.61 22.54 8.80
C PRO A 188 12.55 22.67 7.59
N GLU A 189 12.87 23.92 7.22
CA GLU A 189 13.87 24.18 6.18
C GLU A 189 15.16 23.39 6.45
N PRO A 190 15.81 22.82 5.41
CA PRO A 190 17.13 22.24 5.60
C PRO A 190 18.06 23.34 6.08
N THR A 191 18.44 23.28 7.35
CA THR A 191 19.45 24.16 7.92
C THR A 191 20.69 23.98 7.07
N GLN A 192 21.07 25.05 6.36
CA GLN A 192 22.30 25.10 5.57
C GLN A 192 23.46 24.72 6.50
N SER A 193 24.01 23.53 6.29
CA SER A 193 25.14 23.03 7.04
C SER A 193 26.35 23.90 6.71
N SER A 194 26.82 24.58 7.74
CA SER A 194 28.06 25.34 7.80
C SER A 194 29.29 24.47 7.48
N THR A 195 30.14 25.03 6.64
CA THR A 195 31.62 25.01 6.67
C THR A 195 32.32 23.66 6.89
N VAL A 196 32.85 23.12 5.79
CA VAL A 196 33.86 22.05 5.75
C VAL A 196 35.18 22.55 6.34
N ALA A 197 35.69 21.89 7.38
CA ALA A 197 37.09 21.96 7.80
C ALA A 197 37.75 20.59 7.57
N PRO A 198 38.93 20.51 6.92
CA PRO A 198 39.61 19.25 6.69
C PRO A 198 40.42 18.84 7.94
N SER A 199 40.19 17.63 8.44
CA SER A 199 41.06 17.01 9.44
C SER A 199 41.79 15.81 8.86
N THR A 200 43.01 15.68 9.36
CA THR A 200 44.19 15.02 8.84
C THR A 200 44.24 13.52 9.12
N HIS A 201 44.91 12.80 8.22
CA HIS A 201 45.55 11.49 8.34
C HIS A 201 45.32 10.66 9.63
N GLN A 202 44.74 9.48 9.47
CA GLN A 202 45.12 8.33 10.30
C GLN A 202 45.37 7.06 9.47
N VAL A 203 46.31 6.31 10.02
CA VAL A 203 47.18 5.29 9.45
C VAL A 203 46.43 3.99 9.21
N LYS A 204 46.63 3.40 8.03
CA LYS A 204 46.23 2.02 7.70
C LYS A 204 47.01 1.05 8.58
N THR A 205 46.29 0.27 9.39
CA THR A 205 46.78 -0.99 9.95
C THR A 205 46.24 -2.12 9.08
N PRO A 206 47.09 -3.00 8.50
CA PRO A 206 46.61 -4.19 7.82
C PRO A 206 46.26 -5.25 8.85
N GLN A 207 44.97 -5.44 9.15
CA GLN A 207 44.50 -6.64 9.81
C GLN A 207 44.25 -7.72 8.76
N THR A 208 45.13 -8.71 8.77
CA THR A 208 44.93 -10.03 8.19
C THR A 208 43.72 -10.70 8.83
N SER A 209 42.68 -10.99 8.04
CA SER A 209 41.69 -12.01 8.38
C SER A 209 41.30 -12.80 7.12
N ASN A 210 41.64 -14.08 7.14
CA ASN A 210 41.28 -15.06 6.13
C ASN A 210 39.77 -15.34 6.22
N ALA A 211 38.94 -14.66 5.44
CA ALA A 211 37.57 -15.09 5.10
C ALA A 211 36.96 -14.35 3.88
N PRO A 212 37.61 -14.34 2.69
CA PRO A 212 37.01 -13.73 1.49
C PRO A 212 35.72 -14.44 1.07
N ASP A 213 35.66 -15.77 1.15
CA ASP A 213 34.57 -16.60 0.61
C ASP A 213 33.21 -16.37 1.30
N LEU A 214 33.18 -16.17 2.62
CA LEU A 214 31.94 -15.95 3.37
C LEU A 214 31.37 -14.55 3.14
N ASN A 215 32.23 -13.53 3.08
CA ASN A 215 31.80 -12.17 2.76
C ASN A 215 31.25 -12.09 1.34
N ASP A 216 31.91 -12.73 0.38
CA ASP A 216 31.45 -12.78 -1.00
C ASP A 216 30.09 -13.52 -1.13
N ALA A 217 29.88 -14.58 -0.36
CA ALA A 217 28.60 -15.28 -0.32
C ALA A 217 27.46 -14.41 0.27
N ILE A 218 27.73 -13.65 1.33
CA ILE A 218 26.76 -12.72 1.94
C ILE A 218 26.42 -11.58 0.98
N VAL A 219 27.43 -10.97 0.35
CA VAL A 219 27.23 -9.91 -0.63
C VAL A 219 26.44 -10.41 -1.82
N LYS A 220 26.74 -11.62 -2.31
CA LYS A 220 25.97 -12.27 -3.39
C LYS A 220 24.51 -12.47 -2.97
N LEU A 221 24.28 -13.07 -1.81
CA LEU A 221 22.93 -13.28 -1.28
C LEU A 221 22.15 -11.97 -1.13
N PHE A 222 22.79 -10.91 -0.62
CA PHE A 222 22.16 -9.61 -0.49
C PHE A 222 21.78 -9.05 -1.87
N ASN A 223 22.66 -9.14 -2.86
CA ASN A 223 22.40 -8.67 -4.22
C ASN A 223 21.22 -9.41 -4.89
N ASP A 224 21.02 -10.69 -4.61
CA ASP A 224 19.92 -11.49 -5.15
C ASP A 224 18.54 -10.98 -4.69
N PHE A 225 18.47 -10.36 -3.51
CA PHE A 225 17.23 -9.84 -2.91
C PHE A 225 17.20 -8.31 -2.79
N ASP A 226 18.22 -7.61 -3.30
CA ASP A 226 18.37 -6.17 -3.09
C ASP A 226 17.22 -5.36 -3.71
N VAL A 227 16.66 -4.46 -2.92
CA VAL A 227 15.61 -3.53 -3.34
C VAL A 227 16.27 -2.24 -3.81
N LYS A 228 16.40 -2.09 -5.14
CA LYS A 228 17.09 -0.95 -5.77
C LYS A 228 16.33 0.37 -5.65
N GLU A 229 15.01 0.29 -5.65
CA GLU A 229 14.13 1.45 -5.56
C GLU A 229 12.83 1.08 -4.84
N THR A 230 12.12 2.09 -4.36
CA THR A 230 10.81 1.86 -3.74
C THR A 230 9.78 1.53 -4.83
N SER A 231 9.00 0.47 -4.62
CA SER A 231 8.02 0.00 -5.58
C SER A 231 6.78 -0.58 -4.90
N HIS A 232 5.65 -0.45 -5.59
CA HIS A 232 4.35 -0.98 -5.16
C HIS A 232 3.82 -1.86 -6.28
N HIS A 233 3.47 -3.09 -5.94
CA HIS A 233 3.03 -4.10 -6.88
C HIS A 233 1.67 -4.63 -6.43
N LEU A 234 0.77 -4.82 -7.38
CA LEU A 234 -0.51 -5.48 -7.19
C LEU A 234 -0.56 -6.67 -8.14
N VAL A 235 -0.84 -7.85 -7.59
CA VAL A 235 -1.02 -9.09 -8.32
C VAL A 235 -2.42 -9.61 -8.00
N ILE A 236 -3.23 -9.80 -9.04
CA ILE A 236 -4.58 -10.34 -8.93
C ILE A 236 -4.66 -11.59 -9.80
N SER A 237 -4.94 -12.74 -9.19
CA SER A 237 -5.04 -14.00 -9.94
C SER A 237 -6.28 -14.02 -10.84
N HIS A 238 -7.43 -13.62 -10.30
CA HIS A 238 -8.70 -13.51 -11.01
C HIS A 238 -9.45 -12.23 -10.61
N LEU A 239 -9.77 -11.40 -11.60
CA LEU A 239 -10.62 -10.21 -11.43
C LEU A 239 -11.85 -10.35 -12.30
N ASP A 240 -13.02 -10.44 -11.68
CA ASP A 240 -14.32 -10.41 -12.34
C ASP A 240 -15.02 -9.09 -12.02
N LEU A 241 -15.22 -8.26 -13.04
CA LEU A 241 -15.92 -6.99 -12.95
C LEU A 241 -17.25 -7.11 -13.68
N HIS A 242 -18.35 -6.95 -12.93
CA HIS A 242 -19.71 -7.00 -13.46
C HIS A 242 -20.30 -5.59 -13.41
N ILE A 243 -20.60 -5.03 -14.58
CA ILE A 243 -21.21 -3.71 -14.73
C ILE A 243 -22.67 -3.91 -15.15
N CYS A 244 -23.60 -3.50 -14.30
CA CYS A 244 -25.04 -3.64 -14.53
C CYS A 244 -25.73 -2.28 -14.73
N ASP A 245 -26.85 -2.28 -15.45
CA ASP A 245 -27.72 -1.09 -15.51
C ASP A 245 -28.35 -0.76 -14.15
N ASP A 246 -28.61 0.53 -13.91
CA ASP A 246 -29.31 1.00 -12.71
C ASP A 246 -30.81 0.62 -12.77
N ILE A 247 -31.24 -0.28 -11.88
CA ILE A 247 -32.64 -0.76 -11.81
C ILE A 247 -33.61 0.37 -11.35
N HIS A 248 -33.12 1.49 -10.83
CA HIS A 248 -33.92 2.57 -10.24
C HIS A 248 -33.88 3.92 -10.98
N ALA A 249 -33.28 4.00 -12.17
CA ALA A 249 -33.31 5.23 -12.95
C ALA A 249 -34.72 5.44 -13.53
N LYS A 250 -35.54 6.31 -12.93
CA LYS A 250 -36.83 6.74 -13.48
C LYS A 250 -36.64 7.14 -14.95
N GLU A 251 -37.26 6.38 -15.84
CA GLU A 251 -37.21 6.60 -17.29
C GLU A 251 -37.62 8.03 -17.63
N LYS A 252 -36.67 8.82 -18.12
CA LYS A 252 -37.00 10.00 -18.94
C LYS A 252 -36.91 9.55 -20.38
N GLU A 253 -38.06 9.54 -21.05
CA GLU A 253 -38.27 9.14 -22.45
C GLU A 253 -37.09 9.50 -23.35
N SER A 254 -36.35 8.48 -23.78
CA SER A 254 -35.60 8.55 -25.03
C SER A 254 -35.58 7.16 -25.65
N ASN A 255 -36.12 7.10 -26.87
CA ASN A 255 -36.57 5.92 -27.60
C ASN A 255 -35.42 5.00 -28.12
N ARG A 256 -34.35 4.78 -27.34
CA ARG A 256 -33.16 4.04 -27.81
C ARG A 256 -32.20 3.50 -26.75
N ARG A 257 -32.61 3.33 -25.49
CA ARG A 257 -31.83 2.55 -24.53
C ARG A 257 -32.31 1.10 -24.55
N ILE A 258 -31.39 0.17 -24.78
CA ILE A 258 -31.60 -1.24 -24.51
C ILE A 258 -31.67 -1.36 -22.99
N THR A 259 -32.86 -1.58 -22.44
CA THR A 259 -33.07 -1.70 -20.99
C THR A 259 -32.54 -3.05 -20.52
N GLY A 260 -31.63 -3.08 -19.54
CA GLY A 260 -31.16 -4.33 -18.92
C GLY A 260 -29.88 -4.90 -19.51
N GLY A 261 -28.95 -4.03 -19.93
CA GLY A 261 -27.61 -4.46 -20.32
C GLY A 261 -26.74 -4.83 -19.11
N ALA A 262 -25.99 -5.92 -19.23
CA ALA A 262 -24.88 -6.24 -18.34
C ALA A 262 -23.60 -6.41 -19.16
N MET A 263 -22.48 -5.97 -18.59
CA MET A 263 -21.15 -6.15 -19.15
C MET A 263 -20.28 -6.83 -18.10
N GLN A 264 -19.79 -8.02 -18.44
CA GLN A 264 -18.81 -8.73 -17.62
C GLN A 264 -17.42 -8.59 -18.26
N LEU A 265 -16.45 -8.23 -17.42
CA LEU A 265 -15.03 -8.19 -17.73
C LEU A 265 -14.29 -9.12 -16.79
N SER A 266 -13.69 -10.17 -17.33
CA SER A 266 -12.88 -11.12 -16.55
C SER A 266 -11.42 -11.00 -16.98
N PHE A 267 -10.53 -10.79 -16.00
CA PHE A 267 -9.09 -10.75 -16.18
C PHE A 267 -8.44 -11.88 -15.38
N THR A 268 -7.50 -12.57 -16.00
CA THR A 268 -6.60 -13.50 -15.32
C THR A 268 -5.21 -12.90 -15.21
N GLN A 269 -4.56 -13.10 -14.07
CA GLN A 269 -3.17 -12.68 -13.80
C GLN A 269 -2.91 -11.20 -14.11
N LEU A 270 -3.72 -10.31 -13.52
CA LEU A 270 -3.51 -8.88 -13.62
C LEU A 270 -2.37 -8.46 -12.69
N THR A 271 -1.32 -7.88 -13.25
CA THR A 271 -0.20 -7.31 -12.48
C THR A 271 -0.08 -5.82 -12.76
N ILE A 272 0.05 -5.03 -11.69
CA ILE A 272 0.24 -3.59 -11.76
C ILE A 272 1.46 -3.19 -10.93
N ASP A 273 2.41 -2.54 -11.56
CA ASP A 273 3.64 -2.05 -10.92
C ASP A 273 3.67 -0.52 -10.91
N TYR A 274 3.93 0.07 -9.75
CA TYR A 274 4.03 1.50 -9.54
C TYR A 274 5.35 1.89 -8.88
N TYR A 275 6.07 2.81 -9.54
CA TYR A 275 7.38 3.33 -9.13
C TYR A 275 7.30 4.84 -8.91
N PRO A 276 7.15 5.30 -7.65
CA PRO A 276 6.84 6.70 -7.33
C PRO A 276 7.93 7.70 -7.75
N TYR A 277 9.20 7.30 -7.77
CA TYR A 277 10.33 8.21 -8.00
C TYR A 277 10.74 8.35 -9.47
N HIS A 278 10.07 7.65 -10.39
CA HIS A 278 10.30 7.85 -11.82
C HIS A 278 9.68 9.17 -12.30
N LYS A 279 10.35 9.86 -13.24
CA LYS A 279 10.01 11.23 -13.74
C LYS A 279 8.61 11.40 -14.36
N ALA A 280 7.78 10.36 -14.36
CA ALA A 280 6.36 10.43 -14.72
C ALA A 280 5.53 9.37 -13.96
N GLY A 281 5.91 8.99 -12.73
CA GLY A 281 5.21 7.97 -11.93
C GLY A 281 4.88 6.74 -12.75
N ARG A 282 5.89 6.01 -13.23
CA ARG A 282 5.69 4.97 -14.25
C ARG A 282 4.81 3.86 -13.67
N LEU A 283 3.55 3.83 -14.10
CA LEU A 283 2.61 2.74 -13.91
C LEU A 283 2.78 1.75 -15.08
N LYS A 284 3.06 0.49 -14.78
CA LYS A 284 3.00 -0.60 -15.76
C LYS A 284 1.86 -1.52 -15.38
N ALA A 285 0.96 -1.81 -16.31
CA ALA A 285 -0.06 -2.84 -16.15
C ALA A 285 0.17 -3.93 -17.20
N LEU A 286 0.22 -5.18 -16.75
CA LEU A 286 0.33 -6.37 -17.60
C LEU A 286 -0.84 -7.29 -17.29
N VAL A 287 -1.46 -7.84 -18.33
CA VAL A 287 -2.58 -8.79 -18.24
C VAL A 287 -2.12 -10.10 -18.86
N GLY A 288 -2.08 -11.17 -18.06
CA GLY A 288 -1.73 -12.52 -18.53
C GLY A 288 -2.94 -13.21 -19.16
N ASP A 289 -3.15 -12.98 -20.45
CA ASP A 289 -4.03 -13.69 -21.40
C ASP A 289 -5.48 -14.02 -21.02
N ARG A 290 -6.41 -13.64 -21.93
CA ARG A 290 -7.90 -13.72 -21.89
C ARG A 290 -8.60 -12.62 -21.09
N CYS A 291 -8.81 -11.49 -21.75
CA CYS A 291 -9.96 -10.62 -21.47
C CYS A 291 -11.15 -11.20 -22.24
N SER A 292 -12.10 -11.82 -21.54
CA SER A 292 -13.37 -12.23 -22.13
C SER A 292 -14.39 -11.13 -21.86
N LEU A 293 -15.03 -10.64 -22.92
CA LEU A 293 -16.05 -9.60 -22.85
C LEU A 293 -17.37 -10.24 -23.27
N GLU A 294 -18.17 -10.60 -22.28
CA GLU A 294 -19.50 -11.18 -22.49
C GLU A 294 -20.54 -10.08 -22.32
N LYS A 295 -21.35 -9.88 -23.36
CA LYS A 295 -22.48 -8.95 -23.35
C LYS A 295 -23.75 -9.78 -23.30
N ASP A 296 -24.34 -9.85 -22.11
CA ASP A 296 -25.66 -10.43 -21.95
C ASP A 296 -26.70 -9.36 -22.20
N SER A 297 -27.34 -9.42 -23.37
CA SER A 297 -28.61 -8.76 -23.60
C SER A 297 -29.72 -9.74 -23.22
N LEU A 298 -30.33 -9.58 -22.04
CA LEU A 298 -31.59 -10.26 -21.75
C LEU A 298 -32.70 -9.60 -22.59
N GLY A 299 -32.83 -10.04 -23.84
CA GLY A 299 -33.94 -9.68 -24.71
C GLY A 299 -35.12 -10.61 -24.49
N LYS A 300 -36.19 -10.12 -23.88
CA LYS A 300 -37.58 -10.42 -24.22
C LYS A 300 -38.47 -9.23 -23.92
#